data_AF-A0A3N2RGL6-F1
#
_entry.id   AF-A0A3N2RGL6-F1
#
_cell.length_a   1.000
_cell.length_b   1.000
_cell.length_c   1.000
_cell.angle_alpha   90.00
_cell.angle_beta   90.00
_cell.angle_gamma   90.00
#
_symmetry.space_group_name_H-M   'P 1'
#
loop_
_entity.id
_entity.type
_entity.pdbx_description
1 polymer ?
#
loop_
_entity_poly.entity_id
_entity_poly.type
_entity_poly.pdbx_seq_one_letter_code
_entity_poly.pdbx_strand_id
1 'polypeptide(L)'
;MNLRILCATALSLALALPLQAQAQARDFKLYNNTKYTDGDDRRLDIARSNLLGEPQLPELAKGVMPDERRYKDAVRASLGNPGPLVLDFEHINLAKDPQLSATNLDKLQTLARWAREAAPGRQIGYYGFPGSIDKNDPARGKRLAESVDLFFPSLYTVDDDRDRWRRRLDNMVAAARKLDPSKPVLPFVWPQYHDKTPRDGEFVASDYWKFQLDQLHRAADGAVIWSKRVSGGERDWVPVTRSFIQSAKPASSPSQPSRRAAPRP
;
A
#
# COMPACT_ATOMS: atom_id res chain seq x y z
N MET A 1 79.62 7.05 -14.24
CA MET A 1 79.36 8.50 -14.37
C MET A 1 77.85 8.69 -14.49
N ASN A 2 77.24 9.23 -13.43
CA ASN A 2 75.95 9.95 -13.32
C ASN A 2 74.70 9.40 -14.04
N LEU A 3 73.74 8.79 -13.31
CA LEU A 3 72.61 9.43 -12.62
C LEU A 3 71.53 9.98 -13.58
N ARG A 4 70.32 9.39 -13.55
CA ARG A 4 69.09 10.10 -13.14
C ARG A 4 67.84 9.20 -13.16
N ILE A 5 67.25 9.17 -11.97
CA ILE A 5 65.90 8.71 -11.61
C ILE A 5 64.87 9.67 -12.22
N LEU A 6 63.77 9.13 -12.75
CA LEU A 6 62.54 9.87 -13.01
C LEU A 6 61.38 9.08 -12.42
N CYS A 7 60.97 9.49 -11.21
CA CYS A 7 59.69 9.13 -10.63
C CYS A 7 58.58 9.86 -11.39
N ALA A 8 57.69 9.10 -12.04
CA ALA A 8 56.43 9.63 -12.55
C ALA A 8 55.33 9.35 -11.51
N THR A 9 54.96 10.40 -10.76
CA THR A 9 53.76 10.40 -9.91
C THR A 9 52.53 10.56 -10.81
N ALA A 10 51.78 9.48 -11.01
CA ALA A 10 50.46 9.54 -11.63
C ALA A 10 49.45 10.09 -10.62
N LEU A 11 49.01 11.34 -10.83
CA LEU A 11 47.94 11.96 -10.07
C LEU A 11 46.60 11.49 -10.66
N SER A 12 46.00 10.45 -10.07
CA SER A 12 44.66 9.98 -10.46
C SER A 12 43.60 10.94 -9.91
N LEU A 13 43.09 11.83 -10.77
CA LEU A 13 41.95 12.69 -10.49
C LEU A 13 40.67 11.82 -10.45
N ALA A 14 40.24 11.42 -9.25
CA ALA A 14 38.96 10.75 -9.09
C ALA A 14 37.82 11.77 -9.27
N LEU A 15 37.23 11.80 -10.47
CA LEU A 15 35.97 12.49 -10.73
C LEU A 15 34.87 11.81 -9.91
N ALA A 16 34.49 12.43 -8.79
CA ALA A 16 33.29 12.06 -8.05
C ALA A 16 32.07 12.40 -8.93
N LEU A 17 31.53 11.40 -9.63
CA LEU A 17 30.22 11.52 -10.25
C LEU A 17 29.18 11.69 -9.14
N PRO A 18 28.27 12.68 -9.21
CA PRO A 18 27.16 12.73 -8.29
C PRO A 18 26.30 11.48 -8.50
N LEU A 19 26.04 10.73 -7.41
CA LEU A 19 24.96 9.76 -7.37
C LEU A 19 23.66 10.54 -7.61
N GLN A 20 23.27 10.72 -8.87
CA GLN A 20 21.88 10.95 -9.20
C GLN A 20 21.17 9.67 -8.78
N ALA A 21 20.44 9.74 -7.67
CA ALA A 21 19.44 8.74 -7.34
C ALA A 21 18.49 8.69 -8.54
N GLN A 22 18.72 7.75 -9.45
CA GLN A 22 17.72 7.38 -10.42
C GLN A 22 16.55 6.87 -9.59
N ALA A 23 15.54 7.73 -9.43
CA ALA A 23 14.22 7.27 -9.05
C ALA A 23 13.79 6.34 -10.18
N GLN A 24 14.11 5.05 -10.04
CA GLN A 24 13.42 4.01 -10.78
C GLN A 24 11.95 4.33 -10.63
N ALA A 25 11.26 4.53 -11.76
CA ALA A 25 9.83 4.75 -11.78
C ALA A 25 9.20 3.58 -11.00
N ARG A 26 8.83 3.83 -9.74
CA ARG A 26 8.18 2.82 -8.92
C ARG A 26 6.81 2.59 -9.54
N ASP A 27 6.46 1.33 -9.80
CA ASP A 27 5.13 0.94 -10.24
C ASP A 27 4.14 1.16 -9.09
N PHE A 28 3.73 2.40 -8.88
CA PHE A 28 2.84 2.81 -7.79
C PHE A 28 1.40 2.39 -8.08
N LYS A 29 0.85 1.47 -7.27
CA LYS A 29 -0.48 0.89 -7.50
C LYS A 29 -1.54 1.53 -6.63
N LEU A 30 -2.54 2.14 -7.27
CA LEU A 30 -3.70 2.69 -6.58
C LEU A 30 -4.90 1.76 -6.77
N TYR A 31 -5.60 1.46 -5.68
CA TYR A 31 -6.85 0.71 -5.70
C TYR A 31 -8.02 1.53 -5.18
N ASN A 32 -9.17 1.44 -5.85
CA ASN A 32 -10.40 2.05 -5.39
C ASN A 32 -11.28 1.04 -4.63
N ASN A 33 -11.43 1.25 -3.32
CA ASN A 33 -12.34 0.52 -2.44
C ASN A 33 -13.42 1.44 -1.82
N THR A 34 -13.65 2.63 -2.37
CA THR A 34 -14.72 3.51 -1.88
C THR A 34 -16.09 2.88 -2.12
N LYS A 35 -17.02 3.15 -1.20
CA LYS A 35 -18.39 2.60 -1.21
C LYS A 35 -19.44 3.65 -1.59
N TYR A 36 -19.05 4.68 -2.35
CA TYR A 36 -19.97 5.71 -2.81
C TYR A 36 -21.04 5.12 -3.75
N THR A 37 -22.26 5.65 -3.67
CA THR A 37 -23.45 5.07 -4.31
C THR A 37 -23.88 5.76 -5.60
N ASP A 38 -23.45 7.01 -5.80
CA ASP A 38 -23.69 7.87 -6.97
C ASP A 38 -22.63 7.70 -8.08
N GLY A 39 -21.51 7.04 -7.79
CA GLY A 39 -20.62 6.47 -8.80
C GLY A 39 -19.53 7.38 -9.39
N ASP A 40 -19.36 8.62 -8.90
CA ASP A 40 -18.31 9.53 -9.39
C ASP A 40 -16.89 8.96 -9.22
N ASP A 41 -16.67 8.21 -8.15
CA ASP A 41 -15.43 7.49 -7.84
C ASP A 41 -15.16 6.30 -8.76
N ARG A 42 -16.22 5.66 -9.29
CA ARG A 42 -16.11 4.54 -10.24
C ARG A 42 -15.52 4.97 -11.58
N ARG A 43 -15.41 6.27 -11.82
CA ARG A 43 -14.77 6.86 -13.01
C ARG A 43 -13.27 7.07 -12.85
N LEU A 44 -12.68 6.74 -11.69
CA LEU A 44 -11.23 6.62 -11.57
C LEU A 44 -10.81 5.36 -12.32
N ASP A 45 -10.03 5.52 -13.38
CA ASP A 45 -9.46 4.43 -14.20
C ASP A 45 -8.37 3.67 -13.44
N ILE A 46 -8.76 3.10 -12.29
CA ILE A 46 -7.92 2.33 -11.37
C ILE A 46 -8.66 1.07 -10.93
N ALA A 47 -7.89 0.00 -10.72
CA ALA A 47 -8.43 -1.27 -10.27
C ALA A 47 -9.07 -1.17 -8.87
N ARG A 48 -9.95 -2.12 -8.54
CA ARG A 48 -10.43 -2.34 -7.18
C ARG A 48 -9.71 -3.52 -6.55
N SER A 49 -9.53 -3.51 -5.24
CA SER A 49 -9.12 -4.72 -4.50
C SER A 49 -10.36 -5.50 -4.04
N ASN A 50 -10.15 -6.69 -3.48
CA ASN A 50 -11.18 -7.55 -2.94
C ASN A 50 -11.16 -7.42 -1.41
N LEU A 51 -12.32 -7.50 -0.77
CA LEU A 51 -12.44 -7.40 0.68
C LEU A 51 -13.21 -8.61 1.20
N LEU A 52 -12.62 -9.30 2.17
CA LEU A 52 -13.30 -10.30 2.99
C LEU A 52 -13.17 -9.85 4.44
N GLY A 53 -14.30 -9.57 5.09
CA GLY A 53 -14.31 -9.12 6.47
C GLY A 53 -15.41 -9.76 7.29
N GLU A 54 -15.59 -9.23 8.49
CA GLU A 54 -16.57 -9.69 9.47
C GLU A 54 -18.03 -9.61 9.01
N PRO A 55 -18.47 -8.69 8.13
CA PRO A 55 -19.83 -8.76 7.59
C PRO A 55 -20.13 -10.06 6.84
N GLN A 56 -19.12 -10.68 6.22
CA GLN A 56 -19.25 -11.97 5.54
C GLN A 56 -18.99 -13.16 6.46
N LEU A 57 -18.26 -12.95 7.56
CA LEU A 57 -17.84 -13.98 8.53
C LEU A 57 -17.97 -13.43 9.98
N PRO A 58 -19.20 -13.20 10.46
CA PRO A 58 -19.44 -12.51 11.74
C PRO A 58 -18.92 -13.26 12.97
N GLU A 59 -18.67 -14.57 12.84
CA GLU A 59 -18.01 -15.39 13.86
C GLU A 59 -16.60 -14.90 14.22
N LEU A 60 -15.86 -14.33 13.24
CA LEU A 60 -14.51 -13.81 13.45
C LEU A 60 -14.49 -12.58 14.38
N ALA A 61 -15.53 -11.75 14.35
CA ALA A 61 -15.69 -10.62 15.27
C ALA A 61 -15.80 -11.06 16.74
N LYS A 62 -16.22 -12.32 16.97
CA LYS A 62 -16.30 -12.95 18.30
C LYS A 62 -15.03 -13.75 18.64
N GLY A 63 -14.01 -13.69 17.78
CA GLY A 63 -12.79 -14.49 17.91
C GLY A 63 -12.98 -15.99 17.63
N VAL A 64 -14.12 -16.38 17.04
CA VAL A 64 -14.44 -17.78 16.72
C VAL A 64 -14.05 -18.07 15.27
N MET A 65 -13.34 -19.19 15.06
CA MET A 65 -12.93 -19.61 13.72
C MET A 65 -14.11 -20.20 12.94
N PRO A 66 -14.34 -19.83 11.68
CA PRO A 66 -15.25 -20.54 10.79
C PRO A 66 -14.70 -21.93 10.46
N ASP A 67 -15.56 -22.83 9.96
CA ASP A 67 -15.06 -24.03 9.30
C ASP A 67 -14.34 -23.68 7.98
N GLU A 68 -13.40 -24.55 7.58
CA GLU A 68 -12.54 -24.30 6.42
C GLU A 68 -13.34 -24.10 5.13
N ARG A 69 -14.37 -24.92 4.91
CA ARG A 69 -15.19 -24.83 3.70
C ARG A 69 -15.93 -23.49 3.65
N ARG A 70 -16.57 -23.09 4.76
CA ARG A 70 -17.27 -21.82 4.90
C ARG A 70 -16.35 -20.62 4.63
N TYR A 71 -15.13 -20.66 5.15
CA TYR A 71 -14.14 -19.62 4.92
C TYR A 71 -13.72 -19.55 3.44
N LYS A 72 -13.37 -20.69 2.85
CA LYS A 72 -12.94 -20.76 1.44
C LYS A 72 -14.05 -20.32 0.48
N ASP A 73 -15.30 -20.67 0.76
CA ASP A 73 -16.44 -20.23 -0.04
C ASP A 73 -16.66 -18.71 0.07
N ALA A 74 -16.48 -18.14 1.27
CA ALA A 74 -16.50 -16.68 1.45
C ALA A 74 -15.38 -15.98 0.67
N VAL A 75 -14.16 -16.54 0.69
CA VAL A 75 -13.02 -16.04 -0.10
C VAL A 75 -13.39 -16.00 -1.57
N ARG A 76 -13.86 -17.12 -2.15
CA ARG A 76 -14.22 -17.20 -3.57
C ARG A 76 -15.33 -16.20 -3.94
N ALA A 77 -16.33 -16.06 -3.08
CA ALA A 77 -17.43 -15.11 -3.29
C ALA A 77 -16.96 -13.64 -3.26
N SER A 78 -15.86 -13.34 -2.56
CA SER A 78 -15.28 -11.99 -2.51
C SER A 78 -14.38 -11.62 -3.70
N LEU A 79 -14.03 -12.56 -4.59
CA LEU A 79 -13.07 -12.34 -5.70
C LEU A 79 -13.71 -11.77 -6.97
N GLY A 80 -14.31 -10.58 -6.89
CA GLY A 80 -14.92 -9.90 -8.05
C GLY A 80 -13.98 -8.98 -8.83
N ASN A 81 -12.85 -8.59 -8.25
CA ASN A 81 -11.99 -7.52 -8.77
C ASN A 81 -10.56 -8.01 -9.09
N PRO A 82 -9.80 -7.32 -9.96
CA PRO A 82 -8.44 -7.74 -10.34
C PRO A 82 -7.37 -7.46 -9.27
N GLY A 83 -7.62 -6.61 -8.27
CA GLY A 83 -6.64 -6.25 -7.23
C GLY A 83 -6.48 -7.32 -6.13
N PRO A 84 -5.61 -7.09 -5.13
CA PRO A 84 -5.32 -8.06 -4.07
C PRO A 84 -6.55 -8.40 -3.21
N LEU A 85 -6.46 -9.46 -2.40
CA LEU A 85 -7.45 -9.79 -1.38
C LEU A 85 -7.03 -9.20 -0.03
N VAL A 86 -7.87 -8.33 0.51
CA VAL A 86 -7.73 -7.72 1.82
C VAL A 86 -8.58 -8.51 2.81
N LEU A 87 -7.93 -9.03 3.85
CA LEU A 87 -8.57 -9.71 4.98
C LEU A 87 -8.79 -8.70 6.12
N ASP A 88 -10.05 -8.42 6.42
CA ASP A 88 -10.47 -7.33 7.32
C ASP A 88 -11.09 -7.89 8.60
N PHE A 89 -10.21 -8.41 9.47
CA PHE A 89 -10.57 -9.08 10.73
C PHE A 89 -9.97 -8.33 11.91
N GLU A 90 -10.49 -7.15 12.20
CA GLU A 90 -9.90 -6.20 13.17
C GLU A 90 -9.91 -6.71 14.61
N HIS A 91 -10.83 -7.62 14.95
CA HIS A 91 -10.96 -8.20 16.29
C HIS A 91 -9.95 -9.31 16.62
N ILE A 92 -9.23 -9.84 15.61
CA ILE A 92 -8.20 -10.88 15.79
C ILE A 92 -6.84 -10.25 15.45
N ASN A 93 -6.13 -9.75 16.46
CA ASN A 93 -4.86 -9.04 16.27
C ASN A 93 -3.74 -9.54 17.20
N LEU A 94 -2.53 -9.05 16.97
CA LEU A 94 -1.31 -9.42 17.69
C LEU A 94 -0.97 -8.40 18.81
N ALA A 95 -1.98 -7.80 19.44
CA ALA A 95 -1.78 -6.84 20.53
C ALA A 95 -1.19 -7.47 21.81
N LYS A 96 -0.99 -6.66 22.84
CA LYS A 96 -0.06 -6.88 23.97
C LYS A 96 -0.30 -8.11 24.86
N ASP A 97 -1.46 -8.76 24.81
CA ASP A 97 -1.68 -9.99 25.59
C ASP A 97 -0.89 -11.15 24.95
N PRO A 98 0.15 -11.71 25.59
CA PRO A 98 1.01 -12.69 24.94
C PRO A 98 0.30 -14.01 24.59
N GLN A 99 -0.64 -14.45 25.44
CA GLN A 99 -1.33 -15.73 25.25
C GLN A 99 -2.40 -15.61 24.17
N LEU A 100 -3.17 -14.51 24.21
CA LEU A 100 -4.14 -14.19 23.17
C LEU A 100 -3.45 -13.92 21.84
N SER A 101 -2.31 -13.23 21.84
CA SER A 101 -1.51 -12.94 20.64
C SER A 101 -0.96 -14.21 19.99
N ALA A 102 -0.46 -15.17 20.78
CA ALA A 102 -0.05 -16.48 20.26
C ALA A 102 -1.23 -17.22 19.61
N THR A 103 -2.38 -17.26 20.30
CA THR A 103 -3.60 -17.90 19.78
C THR A 103 -4.10 -17.22 18.50
N ASN A 104 -4.06 -15.88 18.46
CA ASN A 104 -4.48 -15.09 17.30
C ASN A 104 -3.49 -15.24 16.14
N LEU A 105 -2.19 -15.39 16.40
CA LEU A 105 -1.21 -15.69 15.36
C LEU A 105 -1.58 -16.99 14.63
N ASP A 106 -1.86 -18.07 15.36
CA ASP A 106 -2.20 -19.36 14.76
C ASP A 106 -3.50 -19.28 13.94
N LYS A 107 -4.50 -18.53 14.43
CA LYS A 107 -5.73 -18.22 13.69
C LYS A 107 -5.43 -17.47 12.40
N LEU A 108 -4.69 -16.37 12.47
CA LEU A 108 -4.35 -15.54 11.31
C LEU A 108 -3.52 -16.33 10.29
N GLN A 109 -2.51 -17.09 10.70
CA GLN A 109 -1.73 -17.94 9.80
C GLN A 109 -2.62 -19.00 9.11
N THR A 110 -3.59 -19.56 9.83
CA THR A 110 -4.57 -20.50 9.26
C THR A 110 -5.50 -19.84 8.24
N LEU A 111 -6.07 -18.69 8.56
CA LEU A 111 -6.95 -17.94 7.65
C LEU A 111 -6.19 -17.51 6.37
N ALA A 112 -4.95 -17.04 6.51
CA ALA A 112 -4.10 -16.68 5.38
C ALA A 112 -3.80 -17.88 4.46
N ARG A 113 -3.50 -19.05 5.05
CA ARG A 113 -3.31 -20.30 4.29
C ARG A 113 -4.58 -20.69 3.53
N TRP A 114 -5.73 -20.73 4.20
CA TRP A 114 -6.99 -21.08 3.54
C TRP A 114 -7.38 -20.08 2.46
N ALA A 115 -7.09 -18.79 2.65
CA ALA A 115 -7.31 -17.77 1.62
C ALA A 115 -6.45 -18.02 0.38
N ARG A 116 -5.18 -18.40 0.56
CA ARG A 116 -4.26 -18.74 -0.53
C ARG A 116 -4.72 -19.97 -1.31
N GLU A 117 -5.22 -20.98 -0.61
CA GLU A 117 -5.78 -22.19 -1.22
C GLU A 117 -7.08 -21.92 -1.99
N ALA A 118 -7.92 -21.01 -1.51
CA ALA A 118 -9.17 -20.62 -2.19
C ALA A 118 -8.97 -19.60 -3.32
N ALA A 119 -7.87 -18.84 -3.28
CA ALA A 119 -7.54 -17.80 -4.26
C ALA A 119 -6.10 -17.96 -4.82
N PRO A 120 -5.76 -19.07 -5.50
CA PRO A 120 -4.41 -19.27 -6.03
C PRO A 120 -3.94 -18.10 -6.91
N GLY A 121 -2.71 -17.64 -6.69
CA GLY A 121 -2.12 -16.52 -7.43
C GLY A 121 -2.59 -15.12 -7.01
N ARG A 122 -3.57 -15.00 -6.11
CA ARG A 122 -3.97 -13.70 -5.55
C ARG A 122 -3.00 -13.28 -4.45
N GLN A 123 -2.55 -12.03 -4.49
CA GLN A 123 -1.84 -11.41 -3.36
C GLN A 123 -2.80 -11.18 -2.18
N ILE A 124 -2.41 -11.58 -0.98
CA ILE A 124 -3.24 -11.55 0.23
C ILE A 124 -2.54 -10.79 1.35
N GLY A 125 -3.29 -9.96 2.09
CA GLY A 125 -2.81 -9.28 3.28
C GLY A 125 -3.92 -8.89 4.24
N TYR A 126 -3.57 -8.62 5.50
CA TYR A 126 -4.52 -8.16 6.53
C TYR A 126 -4.62 -6.64 6.55
N TYR A 127 -5.84 -6.11 6.57
CA TYR A 127 -6.09 -4.72 6.88
C TYR A 127 -5.53 -4.36 8.27
N GLY A 128 -4.95 -3.16 8.38
CA GLY A 128 -4.35 -2.65 9.60
C GLY A 128 -2.95 -3.19 9.91
N PHE A 129 -2.51 -4.29 9.31
CA PHE A 129 -1.18 -4.87 9.55
C PHE A 129 -0.08 -4.13 8.76
N PRO A 130 1.04 -3.71 9.39
CA PRO A 130 1.55 -4.10 10.71
C PRO A 130 1.23 -3.18 11.90
N GLY A 131 0.23 -2.30 11.81
CA GLY A 131 -0.12 -1.36 12.89
C GLY A 131 -0.53 -2.01 14.21
N SER A 132 -1.14 -3.20 14.17
CA SER A 132 -1.69 -3.92 15.33
C SER A 132 -0.78 -5.05 15.84
N ILE A 133 0.53 -4.81 15.90
CA ILE A 133 1.51 -5.72 16.52
C ILE A 133 2.00 -5.17 17.86
N ASP A 134 2.24 -6.04 18.83
CA ASP A 134 3.01 -5.66 20.01
C ASP A 134 4.46 -5.34 19.62
N LYS A 135 4.90 -4.11 19.90
CA LYS A 135 6.25 -3.65 19.61
C LYS A 135 7.32 -4.38 20.42
N ASN A 136 6.93 -4.96 21.56
CA ASN A 136 7.81 -5.76 22.41
C ASN A 136 7.98 -7.19 21.88
N ASP A 137 7.17 -7.60 20.91
CA ASP A 137 7.29 -8.90 20.25
C ASP A 137 7.28 -8.77 18.71
N PRO A 138 8.40 -8.31 18.13
CA PRO A 138 8.54 -8.25 16.68
C PRO A 138 8.58 -9.64 16.02
N ALA A 139 8.84 -10.72 16.78
CA ALA A 139 8.96 -12.07 16.22
C ALA A 139 7.59 -12.58 15.74
N ARG A 140 6.52 -12.35 16.50
CA ARG A 140 5.15 -12.67 16.06
C ARG A 140 4.75 -11.89 14.81
N GLY A 141 5.11 -10.60 14.75
CA GLY A 141 4.91 -9.78 13.55
C GLY A 141 5.61 -10.37 12.32
N LYS A 142 6.85 -10.85 12.46
CA LYS A 142 7.58 -11.51 11.35
C LYS A 142 6.92 -12.82 10.92
N ARG A 143 6.51 -13.67 11.87
CA ARG A 143 5.80 -14.92 11.58
C ARG A 143 4.48 -14.69 10.83
N LEU A 144 3.73 -13.65 11.18
CA LEU A 144 2.52 -13.30 10.42
C LEU A 144 2.87 -12.77 9.04
N ALA A 145 3.92 -11.94 8.93
CA ALA A 145 4.39 -11.41 7.65
C ALA A 145 4.74 -12.54 6.67
N GLU A 146 5.31 -13.67 7.12
CA GLU A 146 5.58 -14.85 6.30
C GLU A 146 4.33 -15.46 5.63
N SER A 147 3.13 -15.24 6.19
CA SER A 147 1.88 -15.82 5.69
C SER A 147 1.16 -14.95 4.65
N VAL A 148 1.59 -13.70 4.48
CA VAL A 148 0.97 -12.70 3.58
C VAL A 148 1.94 -12.25 2.49
N ASP A 149 1.41 -11.69 1.40
CA ASP A 149 2.18 -11.25 0.24
C ASP A 149 2.49 -9.74 0.26
N LEU A 150 1.72 -8.97 1.03
CA LEU A 150 1.81 -7.51 1.13
C LEU A 150 1.20 -6.99 2.44
N PHE A 151 1.50 -5.73 2.76
CA PHE A 151 1.02 -5.05 3.96
C PHE A 151 -0.05 -4.00 3.64
N PHE A 152 -1.10 -3.91 4.48
CA PHE A 152 -2.19 -2.94 4.36
C PHE A 152 -2.36 -2.09 5.64
N PRO A 153 -1.35 -1.28 6.04
CA PRO A 153 -1.48 -0.45 7.23
C PRO A 153 -2.59 0.59 7.07
N SER A 154 -3.26 0.96 8.16
CA SER A 154 -4.25 2.05 8.15
C SER A 154 -3.58 3.42 8.34
N LEU A 155 -3.81 4.35 7.41
CA LEU A 155 -3.28 5.71 7.39
C LEU A 155 -4.42 6.74 7.23
N TYR A 156 -5.47 6.61 8.02
CA TYR A 156 -6.57 7.59 7.98
C TYR A 156 -6.17 8.94 8.59
N THR A 157 -6.65 10.01 7.94
CA THR A 157 -6.45 11.40 8.32
C THR A 157 -7.27 11.71 9.56
N VAL A 158 -6.69 12.33 10.58
CA VAL A 158 -7.39 12.64 11.85
C VAL A 158 -7.33 14.12 12.23
N ASP A 159 -6.47 14.89 11.57
CA ASP A 159 -6.25 16.32 11.76
C ASP A 159 -5.57 16.90 10.50
N ASP A 160 -5.38 18.23 10.52
CA ASP A 160 -4.75 19.01 9.45
C ASP A 160 -3.22 19.07 9.52
N ASP A 161 -2.60 18.35 10.47
CA ASP A 161 -1.15 18.34 10.64
C ASP A 161 -0.49 17.44 9.59
N ARG A 162 -0.13 18.05 8.46
CA ARG A 162 0.55 17.41 7.33
C ARG A 162 1.86 16.73 7.72
N ASP A 163 2.60 17.32 8.65
CA ASP A 163 3.88 16.80 9.10
C ASP A 163 3.72 15.58 10.00
N ARG A 164 2.73 15.60 10.90
CA ARG A 164 2.34 14.42 11.69
C ARG A 164 1.83 13.30 10.77
N TRP A 165 1.03 13.62 9.76
CA TRP A 165 0.55 12.65 8.79
C TRP A 165 1.72 12.00 8.02
N ARG A 166 2.66 12.80 7.52
CA ARG A 166 3.87 12.32 6.84
C ARG A 166 4.74 11.45 7.75
N ARG A 167 4.98 11.86 9.00
CA ARG A 167 5.73 11.04 9.97
C ARG A 167 5.05 9.71 10.23
N ARG A 168 3.71 9.66 10.30
CA ARG A 168 2.96 8.40 10.43
C ARG A 168 3.18 7.50 9.21
N LEU A 169 3.15 8.04 7.99
CA LEU A 169 3.45 7.30 6.77
C LEU A 169 4.88 6.73 6.80
N ASP A 170 5.89 7.58 7.04
CA ASP A 170 7.29 7.16 7.06
C ASP A 170 7.52 6.05 8.11
N ASN A 171 6.93 6.19 9.30
CA ASN A 171 7.03 5.21 10.38
C ASN A 171 6.35 3.87 10.06
N MET A 172 5.16 3.88 9.44
CA MET A 172 4.46 2.63 9.11
C MET A 172 5.14 1.87 7.97
N VAL A 173 5.67 2.59 6.97
CA VAL A 173 6.44 1.97 5.89
C VAL A 173 7.70 1.37 6.48
N ALA A 174 8.43 2.10 7.32
CA ALA A 174 9.61 1.57 8.00
C ALA A 174 9.29 0.33 8.86
N ALA A 175 8.16 0.31 9.56
CA ALA A 175 7.72 -0.84 10.34
C ALA A 175 7.44 -2.07 9.44
N ALA A 176 6.73 -1.88 8.33
CA ALA A 176 6.46 -2.95 7.36
C ALA A 176 7.75 -3.52 6.75
N ARG A 177 8.67 -2.65 6.31
CA ARG A 177 9.95 -3.05 5.72
C ARG A 177 10.89 -3.73 6.72
N LYS A 178 10.76 -3.45 8.03
CA LYS A 178 11.47 -4.18 9.09
C LYS A 178 10.98 -5.63 9.24
N LEU A 179 9.71 -5.89 8.94
CA LEU A 179 9.17 -7.25 8.94
C LEU A 179 9.63 -8.00 7.70
N ASP A 180 9.47 -7.40 6.53
CA ASP A 180 9.93 -7.95 5.26
C ASP A 180 10.16 -6.82 4.24
N PRO A 181 11.42 -6.53 3.84
CA PRO A 181 11.69 -5.43 2.92
C PRO A 181 11.25 -5.72 1.49
N SER A 182 11.00 -6.99 1.12
CA SER A 182 10.64 -7.38 -0.25
C SER A 182 9.16 -7.20 -0.58
N LYS A 183 8.30 -7.12 0.45
CA LYS A 183 6.85 -7.10 0.29
C LYS A 183 6.30 -5.69 0.05
N PRO A 184 5.34 -5.52 -0.88
CA PRO A 184 4.69 -4.23 -1.09
C PRO A 184 3.96 -3.72 0.15
N VAL A 185 3.93 -2.40 0.32
CA VAL A 185 3.21 -1.67 1.36
C VAL A 185 2.18 -0.78 0.69
N LEU A 186 0.90 -1.08 0.90
CA LEU A 186 -0.24 -0.36 0.33
C LEU A 186 -1.10 0.20 1.46
N PRO A 187 -0.80 1.38 2.01
CA PRO A 187 -1.60 1.96 3.07
C PRO A 187 -3.05 2.19 2.64
N PHE A 188 -3.97 1.93 3.57
CA PHE A 188 -5.36 2.35 3.46
C PHE A 188 -5.46 3.83 3.81
N VAL A 189 -5.98 4.61 2.86
CA VAL A 189 -6.21 6.05 3.00
C VAL A 189 -7.67 6.36 2.73
N TRP A 190 -8.12 7.48 3.25
CA TRP A 190 -9.52 7.91 3.15
C TRP A 190 -9.55 9.38 2.75
N PRO A 191 -10.28 9.77 1.68
CA PRO A 191 -10.50 11.18 1.33
C PRO A 191 -11.30 11.97 2.37
N GLN A 192 -11.72 11.36 3.48
CA GLN A 192 -12.41 12.03 4.59
C GLN A 192 -11.60 11.89 5.88
N TYR A 193 -11.83 12.80 6.83
CA TYR A 193 -11.31 12.60 8.18
C TYR A 193 -11.97 11.39 8.83
N HIS A 194 -11.15 10.64 9.55
CA HIS A 194 -11.53 9.44 10.25
C HIS A 194 -12.66 9.68 11.24
N ASP A 195 -13.40 8.61 11.52
CA ASP A 195 -14.46 8.62 12.52
C ASP A 195 -13.90 9.05 13.89
N LYS A 196 -14.77 9.64 14.73
CA LYS A 196 -14.42 10.10 16.09
C LYS A 196 -13.35 11.19 16.13
N THR A 197 -13.25 11.99 15.07
CA THR A 197 -12.46 13.22 15.03
C THR A 197 -13.42 14.43 15.04
N PRO A 198 -12.96 15.65 15.37
CA PRO A 198 -13.81 16.85 15.26
C PRO A 198 -14.36 17.10 13.85
N ARG A 199 -13.78 16.47 12.83
CA ARG A 199 -14.12 16.63 11.40
C ARG A 199 -14.65 15.33 10.78
N ASP A 200 -15.17 14.40 11.60
CA ASP A 200 -15.66 13.08 11.18
C ASP A 200 -16.47 13.14 9.88
N GLY A 201 -15.97 12.45 8.84
CA GLY A 201 -16.66 12.33 7.56
C GLY A 201 -16.58 13.57 6.67
N GLU A 202 -16.02 14.69 7.13
CA GLU A 202 -15.69 15.81 6.26
C GLU A 202 -14.65 15.40 5.23
N PHE A 203 -14.76 15.91 4.00
CA PHE A 203 -13.73 15.70 3.00
C PHE A 203 -12.47 16.48 3.33
N VAL A 204 -11.32 15.83 3.12
CA VAL A 204 -10.01 16.47 3.21
C VAL A 204 -9.89 17.50 2.09
N ALA A 205 -9.35 18.68 2.40
CA ALA A 205 -9.13 19.73 1.41
C ALA A 205 -8.26 19.23 0.24
N SER A 206 -8.57 19.68 -0.97
CA SER A 206 -8.00 19.17 -2.23
C SER A 206 -6.47 19.24 -2.28
N ASP A 207 -5.89 20.29 -1.72
CA ASP A 207 -4.45 20.50 -1.65
C ASP A 207 -3.78 19.59 -0.60
N TYR A 208 -4.48 19.27 0.49
CA TYR A 208 -4.03 18.29 1.46
C TYR A 208 -4.15 16.86 0.90
N TRP A 209 -5.23 16.52 0.21
CA TRP A 209 -5.35 15.23 -0.49
C TRP A 209 -4.24 15.05 -1.54
N LYS A 210 -3.94 16.09 -2.33
CA LYS A 210 -2.80 16.10 -3.24
C LYS A 210 -1.48 15.82 -2.50
N PHE A 211 -1.23 16.52 -1.40
CA PHE A 211 -0.05 16.29 -0.58
C PHE A 211 0.05 14.83 -0.12
N GLN A 212 -1.06 14.23 0.31
CA GLN A 212 -1.09 12.83 0.76
C GLN A 212 -0.73 11.86 -0.38
N LEU A 213 -1.29 12.05 -1.58
CA LEU A 213 -0.94 11.26 -2.77
C LEU A 213 0.55 11.39 -3.13
N ASP A 214 1.09 12.61 -3.12
CA ASP A 214 2.52 12.86 -3.41
C ASP A 214 3.43 12.15 -2.38
N GLN A 215 3.05 12.16 -1.10
CA GLN A 215 3.81 11.48 -0.05
C GLN A 215 3.71 9.95 -0.15
N LEU A 216 2.54 9.40 -0.48
CA LEU A 216 2.37 7.97 -0.73
C LEU A 216 3.25 7.51 -1.89
N HIS A 217 3.24 8.25 -3.00
CA HIS A 217 4.07 7.96 -4.17
C HIS A 217 5.57 7.94 -3.83
N ARG A 218 6.01 8.84 -2.94
CA ARG A 218 7.39 8.89 -2.47
C ARG A 218 7.77 7.69 -1.59
N ALA A 219 6.91 7.27 -0.68
CA ALA A 219 7.29 6.39 0.43
C ALA A 219 6.80 4.93 0.28
N ALA A 220 5.68 4.69 -0.40
CA ALA A 220 5.01 3.39 -0.48
C ALA A 220 5.03 2.82 -1.91
N ASP A 221 4.57 1.57 -2.07
CA ASP A 221 4.44 0.90 -3.39
C ASP A 221 3.05 1.13 -4.01
N GLY A 222 2.15 1.72 -3.25
CA GLY A 222 0.77 1.93 -3.67
C GLY A 222 -0.09 2.42 -2.52
N ALA A 223 -1.39 2.47 -2.73
CA ALA A 223 -2.38 2.76 -1.70
C ALA A 223 -3.75 2.16 -2.06
N VAL A 224 -4.57 1.95 -1.04
CA VAL A 224 -5.98 1.61 -1.21
C VAL A 224 -6.82 2.78 -0.71
N ILE A 225 -7.60 3.39 -1.61
CA ILE A 225 -8.54 4.46 -1.25
C ILE A 225 -9.82 3.80 -0.75
N TRP A 226 -10.17 4.05 0.51
CA TRP A 226 -11.35 3.52 1.15
C TRP A 226 -12.32 4.63 1.53
N SER A 227 -13.61 4.29 1.62
CA SER A 227 -14.63 5.15 2.22
C SER A 227 -15.82 4.31 2.69
N LYS A 228 -16.51 4.80 3.74
CA LYS A 228 -17.86 4.34 4.09
C LYS A 228 -18.86 4.63 2.97
N ARG A 229 -20.05 4.01 3.05
CA ARG A 229 -21.16 4.31 2.13
C ARG A 229 -21.62 5.74 2.41
N VAL A 230 -21.49 6.62 1.43
CA VAL A 230 -21.91 8.03 1.48
C VAL A 230 -22.51 8.40 0.12
N SER A 231 -23.50 9.27 0.13
CA SER A 231 -24.09 9.90 -1.07
C SER A 231 -23.85 11.42 -1.02
N GLY A 232 -23.50 12.04 -2.14
CA GLY A 232 -23.28 13.49 -2.19
C GLY A 232 -21.97 13.94 -1.54
N GLY A 233 -21.88 15.25 -1.27
CA GLY A 233 -20.69 15.96 -0.80
C GLY A 233 -19.75 16.37 -1.94
N GLU A 234 -18.97 17.44 -1.73
CA GLU A 234 -17.95 17.88 -2.69
C GLU A 234 -16.79 16.88 -2.73
N ARG A 235 -16.48 16.38 -3.92
CA ARG A 235 -15.53 15.28 -4.14
C ARG A 235 -14.31 15.72 -4.91
N ASP A 236 -13.76 16.86 -4.54
CA ASP A 236 -12.58 17.41 -5.20
C ASP A 236 -11.36 16.49 -5.14
N TRP A 237 -11.35 15.52 -4.22
CA TRP A 237 -10.37 14.43 -4.20
C TRP A 237 -10.39 13.60 -5.50
N VAL A 238 -11.53 13.47 -6.20
CA VAL A 238 -11.65 12.71 -7.47
C VAL A 238 -10.84 13.36 -8.60
N PRO A 239 -11.06 14.63 -8.99
CA PRO A 239 -10.24 15.27 -10.02
C PRO A 239 -8.77 15.35 -9.61
N VAL A 240 -8.45 15.57 -8.33
CA VAL A 240 -7.06 15.54 -7.84
C VAL A 240 -6.41 14.16 -8.04
N THR A 241 -7.12 13.08 -7.70
CA THR A 241 -6.66 11.70 -7.89
C THR A 241 -6.46 11.39 -9.37
N ARG A 242 -7.39 11.84 -10.23
CA ARG A 242 -7.28 11.66 -11.68
C ARG A 242 -6.03 12.33 -12.24
N SER A 243 -5.78 13.57 -11.86
CA SER A 243 -4.58 14.32 -12.27
C SER A 243 -3.30 13.63 -11.79
N PHE A 244 -3.29 13.10 -10.56
CA PHE A 244 -2.17 12.30 -10.04
C PHE A 244 -1.93 11.02 -10.85
N ILE A 245 -2.98 10.26 -11.18
CA ILE A 245 -2.85 9.04 -12.01
C ILE A 245 -2.26 9.38 -13.39
N GLN A 246 -2.69 10.50 -13.98
CA GLN A 246 -2.21 10.95 -15.29
C GLN A 246 -0.74 11.38 -15.23
N SER A 247 -0.30 12.05 -14.17
CA SER A 247 1.09 12.49 -14.02
C SER A 247 2.04 11.36 -13.62
N ALA A 248 1.54 10.32 -12.94
CA ALA A 248 2.33 9.16 -12.53
C ALA A 248 2.58 8.15 -13.67
N LYS A 249 1.82 8.22 -14.78
CA LYS A 249 2.09 7.41 -15.97
C LYS A 249 3.42 7.87 -16.60
N PRO A 250 4.36 6.95 -16.92
CA PRO A 250 5.55 7.32 -17.67
C PRO A 250 5.13 7.96 -18.98
N ALA A 251 5.74 9.09 -19.35
CA ALA A 251 5.52 9.70 -20.65
C ALA A 251 5.76 8.64 -21.74
N SER A 252 4.74 8.34 -22.54
CA SER A 252 4.92 7.54 -23.73
C SER A 252 6.00 8.22 -24.57
N SER A 253 7.11 7.51 -24.83
CA SER A 253 8.19 8.05 -25.65
C SER A 253 7.60 8.49 -26.98
N PRO A 254 7.83 9.73 -27.44
CA PRO A 254 7.39 10.14 -28.76
C PRO A 254 8.04 9.19 -29.77
N SER A 255 7.20 8.51 -30.56
CA SER A 255 7.64 7.70 -31.69
C SER A 255 8.55 8.54 -32.57
N GLN A 256 9.84 8.16 -32.65
CA GLN A 256 10.75 8.82 -33.55
C GLN A 256 10.19 8.75 -34.99
N PRO A 257 10.16 9.87 -35.73
CA PRO A 257 9.77 9.84 -37.12
C PRO A 257 10.76 8.95 -37.89
N SER A 258 10.22 8.04 -38.70
CA SER A 258 11.01 7.11 -39.49
C SER A 258 12.00 7.90 -40.37
N ARG A 259 13.29 7.59 -40.25
CA ARG A 259 14.29 8.08 -41.19
C ARG A 259 13.92 7.56 -42.57
N ARG A 260 13.39 8.42 -43.43
CA ARG A 260 13.34 8.19 -44.88
C ARG A 260 14.76 7.87 -45.34
N ALA A 261 14.94 6.68 -45.92
CA ALA A 261 16.18 6.32 -46.59
C ALA A 261 16.43 7.31 -47.74
N ALA A 262 17.63 7.89 -47.78
CA ALA A 262 18.09 8.67 -48.92
C ALA A 262 18.32 7.73 -50.12
N PRO A 263 18.04 8.18 -51.36
CA PRO A 263 18.33 7.39 -52.54
C PRO A 263 19.85 7.33 -52.75
N ARG A 264 20.37 6.15 -53.07
CA ARG A 264 21.77 5.94 -53.45
C ARG A 264 22.02 6.50 -54.87
N PRO A 265 23.25 6.97 -55.15
CA PRO A 265 23.62 7.65 -56.40
C PRO A 265 23.51 6.75 -57.62
#